data_AF-A0A531KFV6-F1
#
_entry.id   AF-A0A531KFV6-F1
#
_cell.length_a   1.000
_cell.length_b   1.000
_cell.length_c   1.000
_cell.angle_alpha   90.00
_cell.angle_beta   90.00
_cell.angle_gamma   90.00
#
_symmetry.space_group_name_H-M   'P 1'
#
loop_
_entity.id
_entity.type
_entity.pdbx_description
1 polymer ?
#
loop_
_entity_poly.entity_id
_entity_poly.type
_entity_poly.pdbx_seq_one_letter_code
_entity_poly.pdbx_strand_id
1 'polypeptide(L)'
;NGDNGPAKGRELEIADLLRYIKNAGVTNTVWLTADVHYTAAHYYNPDKAQFQDFNPFWEFVSGPLHAGTYGPNDFDMTFGPELKFIKAPTAEQGQNLPPSAGLQFFGLVDIDGATEQMTVRLMDRDDNELYKVTLDPVHSA
;
A
#
# COMPACT_ATOMS: atom_id res chain seq x y z
N ASN A 1 5.60 9.65 12.44
CA ASN A 1 5.64 11.00 13.02
C ASN A 1 6.49 11.95 12.18
N GLY A 2 6.93 11.54 10.98
CA GLY A 2 7.82 12.31 10.11
C GLY A 2 9.27 12.37 10.60
N ASP A 3 9.63 11.59 11.63
CA ASP A 3 10.96 11.60 12.25
C ASP A 3 11.78 10.33 11.95
N ASN A 4 11.21 9.38 11.18
CA ASN A 4 11.84 8.10 10.84
C ASN A 4 12.27 7.30 12.07
N GLY A 5 11.65 7.58 13.23
CA GLY A 5 12.06 7.07 14.52
C GLY A 5 11.23 5.87 14.99
N PRO A 6 11.39 5.49 16.27
CA PRO A 6 10.50 4.54 16.92
C PRO A 6 9.04 5.01 16.86
N ALA A 7 8.10 4.05 16.84
CA ALA A 7 6.67 4.33 16.81
C ALA A 7 6.24 5.22 17.99
N LYS A 8 5.48 6.29 17.71
CA LYS A 8 4.93 7.21 18.71
C LYS A 8 3.51 7.65 18.36
N GLY A 9 2.78 8.15 19.34
CA GLY A 9 1.42 8.68 19.10
C GLY A 9 0.51 7.63 18.47
N ARG A 10 -0.12 7.95 17.34
CA ARG A 10 -1.04 7.04 16.62
C ARG A 10 -0.36 5.78 16.06
N GLU A 11 0.95 5.82 15.84
CA GLU A 11 1.69 4.65 15.33
C GLU A 11 1.75 3.51 16.33
N LEU A 12 1.53 3.77 17.61
CA LEU A 12 1.49 2.73 18.64
C LEU A 12 0.36 1.72 18.37
N GLU A 13 -0.78 2.19 17.86
CA GLU A 13 -1.90 1.32 17.48
C GLU A 13 -1.51 0.38 16.31
N ILE A 14 -0.78 0.90 15.32
CA ILE A 14 -0.27 0.10 14.20
C ILE A 14 0.80 -0.88 14.68
N ALA A 15 1.73 -0.44 15.53
CA ALA A 15 2.76 -1.30 16.10
C ALA A 15 2.16 -2.47 16.89
N ASP A 16 1.15 -2.22 17.72
CA ASP A 16 0.47 -3.25 18.49
C ASP A 16 -0.36 -4.18 17.59
N LEU A 17 -1.05 -3.66 16.57
CA LEU A 17 -1.78 -4.47 15.59
C LEU A 17 -0.84 -5.41 14.81
N LEU A 18 0.26 -4.87 14.29
CA LEU A 18 1.23 -5.65 13.51
C LEU A 18 1.91 -6.72 14.37
N ARG A 19 2.26 -6.39 15.62
CA ARG A 19 2.75 -7.38 16.60
C ARG A 19 1.71 -8.47 16.86
N TYR A 20 0.44 -8.09 17.03
CA TYR A 20 -0.63 -9.04 17.26
C TYR A 20 -0.80 -10.01 16.08
N ILE A 21 -0.86 -9.50 14.85
CA ILE A 21 -0.95 -10.31 13.62
C ILE A 21 0.16 -11.36 13.58
N LYS A 22 1.40 -10.93 13.84
CA LYS A 22 2.56 -11.82 13.92
C LYS A 22 2.41 -12.88 15.03
N ASN A 23 2.11 -12.47 16.25
CA ASN A 23 2.07 -13.37 17.41
C ASN A 23 0.88 -14.34 17.39
N ALA A 24 -0.22 -13.94 16.75
CA ALA A 24 -1.39 -14.79 16.53
C ALA A 24 -1.21 -15.77 15.36
N GLY A 25 -0.09 -15.70 14.63
CA GLY A 25 0.16 -16.58 13.48
C GLY A 25 -0.74 -16.29 12.29
N VAL A 26 -1.24 -15.06 12.15
CA VAL A 26 -2.07 -14.65 11.01
C VAL A 26 -1.15 -14.45 9.80
N THR A 27 -1.23 -15.36 8.84
CA THR A 27 -0.47 -15.34 7.59
C THR A 27 -1.27 -14.67 6.46
N ASN A 28 -0.64 -14.46 5.30
CA ASN A 28 -1.30 -13.92 4.10
C ASN A 28 -1.97 -12.54 4.30
N THR A 29 -1.37 -11.69 5.14
CA THR A 29 -1.86 -10.33 5.37
C THR A 29 -1.55 -9.41 4.19
N VAL A 30 -2.57 -8.74 3.68
CA VAL A 30 -2.48 -7.72 2.62
C VAL A 30 -3.34 -6.53 3.03
N TRP A 31 -2.83 -5.31 2.83
CA TRP A 31 -3.56 -4.08 3.11
C TRP A 31 -4.05 -3.42 1.82
N LEU A 32 -5.30 -2.96 1.83
CA LEU A 32 -5.92 -2.24 0.72
C LEU A 32 -6.32 -0.85 1.22
N THR A 33 -5.78 0.20 0.58
CA THR A 33 -5.94 1.59 1.01
C THR A 33 -6.59 2.39 -0.12
N ALA A 34 -7.75 3.00 0.14
CA ALA A 34 -8.58 3.62 -0.92
C ALA A 34 -8.72 5.14 -0.85
N ASP A 35 -8.47 5.78 0.28
CA ASP A 35 -8.80 7.21 0.48
C ASP A 35 -7.77 8.16 -0.13
N VAL A 36 -6.49 7.80 -0.14
CA VAL A 36 -5.43 8.70 -0.62
C VAL A 36 -5.43 8.84 -2.14
N HIS A 37 -5.33 10.06 -2.64
CA HIS A 37 -5.72 10.46 -4.00
C HIS A 37 -4.69 10.15 -5.11
N TYR A 38 -4.03 9.00 -5.02
CA TYR A 38 -3.07 8.46 -5.99
C TYR A 38 -3.12 6.92 -5.97
N THR A 39 -2.33 6.26 -6.82
CA THR A 39 -2.14 4.81 -6.74
C THR A 39 -0.70 4.44 -6.50
N ALA A 40 -0.47 3.44 -5.66
CA ALA A 40 0.86 2.97 -5.29
C ALA A 40 0.84 1.52 -4.81
N ALA A 41 2.01 0.89 -4.84
CA ALA A 41 2.26 -0.38 -4.17
C ALA A 41 3.45 -0.24 -3.23
N HIS A 42 3.26 -0.63 -1.98
CA HIS A 42 4.29 -0.62 -0.95
C HIS A 42 4.51 -2.03 -0.40
N TYR A 43 5.76 -2.34 -0.11
CA TYR A 43 6.12 -3.54 0.64
C TYR A 43 6.74 -3.13 1.97
N TYR A 44 6.12 -3.53 3.08
CA TYR A 44 6.61 -3.20 4.41
C TYR A 44 7.60 -4.27 4.87
N ASN A 45 8.85 -3.88 5.08
CA ASN A 45 9.95 -4.79 5.39
C ASN A 45 10.51 -4.51 6.80
N PRO A 46 10.36 -5.44 7.77
CA PRO A 46 10.86 -5.24 9.13
C PRO A 46 12.38 -5.05 9.19
N ASP A 47 13.15 -5.62 8.25
CA ASP A 47 14.60 -5.44 8.19
C ASP A 47 15.03 -4.01 7.79
N LYS A 48 14.09 -3.22 7.25
CA LYS A 48 14.27 -1.81 6.89
C LYS A 48 13.54 -0.86 7.84
N ALA A 49 12.84 -1.39 8.85
CA ALA A 49 12.02 -0.64 9.77
C ALA A 49 12.76 -0.31 11.08
N GLN A 50 12.32 0.75 11.76
CA GLN A 50 12.71 0.99 13.16
C GLN A 50 11.97 0.06 14.12
N PHE A 51 10.67 -0.13 13.91
CA PHE A 51 9.89 -1.12 14.63
C PHE A 51 9.95 -2.45 13.88
N GLN A 52 10.57 -3.48 14.43
CA GLN A 52 10.86 -4.73 13.71
C GLN A 52 9.96 -5.90 14.12
N ASP A 53 9.03 -5.69 15.05
CA ASP A 53 8.21 -6.77 15.62
C ASP A 53 6.93 -7.04 14.80
N PHE A 54 7.10 -7.34 13.52
CA PHE A 54 6.01 -7.69 12.60
C PHE A 54 6.51 -8.59 11.45
N ASN A 55 5.59 -9.25 10.75
CA ASN A 55 5.89 -10.00 9.52
C ASN A 55 5.77 -9.07 8.31
N PRO A 56 6.60 -9.21 7.26
CA PRO A 56 6.48 -8.36 6.09
C PRO A 56 5.14 -8.56 5.37
N PHE A 57 4.61 -7.49 4.77
CA PHE A 57 3.33 -7.52 4.07
C PHE A 57 3.27 -6.47 2.95
N TRP A 58 2.29 -6.66 2.05
CA TRP A 58 2.01 -5.72 0.96
C TRP A 58 0.87 -4.77 1.32
N GLU A 59 1.01 -3.51 0.91
CA GLU A 59 -0.09 -2.55 0.82
C GLU A 59 -0.29 -2.11 -0.63
N PHE A 60 -1.55 -2.12 -1.07
CA PHE A 60 -1.94 -1.60 -2.37
C PHE A 60 -2.89 -0.42 -2.20
N VAL A 61 -2.53 0.67 -2.85
CA VAL A 61 -3.20 1.96 -2.73
C VAL A 61 -3.91 2.28 -4.05
N SER A 62 -5.19 2.63 -3.99
CA SER A 62 -5.95 3.12 -5.15
C SER A 62 -6.94 4.19 -4.71
N GLY A 63 -6.60 5.44 -4.99
CA GLY A 63 -7.40 6.60 -4.63
C GLY A 63 -8.81 6.62 -5.19
N PRO A 64 -9.68 7.48 -4.64
CA PRO A 64 -11.08 7.51 -5.00
C PRO A 64 -11.28 8.02 -6.43
N LEU A 65 -12.31 7.48 -7.09
CA LEU A 65 -12.79 7.99 -8.37
C LEU A 65 -13.54 9.31 -8.18
N HIS A 66 -13.35 10.22 -9.14
CA HIS A 66 -13.98 11.54 -9.20
C HIS A 66 -13.64 12.48 -8.03
N ALA A 67 -12.44 12.34 -7.45
CA ALA A 67 -11.89 13.28 -6.47
C ALA A 67 -10.70 14.07 -7.06
N GLY A 68 -10.28 15.13 -6.38
CA GLY A 68 -9.03 15.82 -6.70
C GLY A 68 -7.85 14.85 -6.67
N THR A 69 -6.76 15.08 -7.39
CA THR A 69 -5.57 14.20 -7.33
C THR A 69 -4.44 14.90 -6.58
N TYR A 70 -3.80 14.20 -5.66
CA TYR A 70 -2.69 14.71 -4.85
C TYR A 70 -1.46 13.82 -4.99
N GLY A 71 -0.28 14.38 -4.75
CA GLY A 71 0.97 13.65 -4.64
C GLY A 71 1.09 12.94 -3.29
N PRO A 72 1.97 11.92 -3.18
CA PRO A 72 2.28 11.31 -1.91
C PRO A 72 3.03 12.29 -1.00
N ASN A 73 2.98 12.02 0.30
CA ASN A 73 3.93 12.61 1.25
C ASN A 73 5.21 11.77 1.30
N ASP A 74 6.26 12.32 1.90
CA ASP A 74 7.47 11.56 2.22
C ASP A 74 7.16 10.38 3.15
N PHE A 75 7.87 9.26 2.96
CA PHE A 75 7.72 8.10 3.82
C PHE A 75 8.28 8.35 5.22
N ASP A 76 7.62 7.71 6.19
CA ASP A 76 8.16 7.49 7.52
C ASP A 76 8.74 6.06 7.63
N MET A 77 10.01 5.96 8.00
CA MET A 77 10.71 4.68 8.12
C MET A 77 10.40 3.90 9.41
N THR A 78 9.47 4.34 10.26
CA THR A 78 9.03 3.59 11.44
C THR A 78 8.71 2.13 11.12
N PHE A 79 7.99 1.88 10.02
CA PHE A 79 7.57 0.53 9.59
C PHE A 79 8.26 0.02 8.32
N GLY A 80 9.33 0.69 7.87
CA GLY A 80 10.14 0.27 6.74
C GLY A 80 9.40 0.08 5.41
N PRO A 81 8.59 1.06 4.94
CA PRO A 81 7.94 0.96 3.64
C PRO A 81 8.97 0.99 2.50
N GLU A 82 8.84 0.07 1.56
CA GLU A 82 9.55 0.09 0.29
C GLU A 82 8.59 0.45 -0.84
N LEU A 83 8.85 1.54 -1.53
CA LEU A 83 8.08 1.94 -2.71
C LEU A 83 8.36 0.99 -3.88
N LYS A 84 7.35 0.28 -4.35
CA LYS A 84 7.45 -0.62 -5.50
C LYS A 84 6.84 -0.04 -6.77
N PHE A 85 5.79 0.77 -6.61
CA PHE A 85 5.15 1.49 -7.72
C PHE A 85 4.43 2.73 -7.19
N ILE A 86 4.38 3.78 -8.02
CA ILE A 86 3.50 4.94 -7.80
C ILE A 86 3.10 5.60 -9.12
N LYS A 87 1.85 6.06 -9.17
CA LYS A 87 1.37 7.03 -10.16
C LYS A 87 0.58 8.11 -9.42
N ALA A 88 1.10 9.32 -9.48
CA ALA A 88 0.58 10.51 -8.82
C ALA A 88 0.93 11.75 -9.67
N PRO A 89 0.39 12.94 -9.37
CA PRO A 89 0.80 14.19 -10.01
C PRO A 89 2.30 14.42 -9.90
N THR A 90 2.93 14.95 -10.96
CA THR A 90 4.32 15.43 -10.89
C THR A 90 4.39 16.76 -10.15
N ALA A 91 5.60 17.15 -9.73
CA ALA A 91 5.84 18.43 -9.08
C ALA A 91 5.38 19.62 -9.94
N GLU A 92 5.56 19.54 -11.26
CA GLU A 92 5.17 20.57 -12.23
C GLU A 92 3.66 20.64 -12.43
N GLN A 93 2.97 19.50 -12.35
CA GLN A 93 1.51 19.48 -12.42
C GLN A 93 0.89 20.07 -11.15
N GLY A 94 1.55 19.94 -10.00
CA GLY A 94 1.10 20.47 -8.72
C GLY A 94 0.16 19.53 -7.97
N GLN A 95 -0.73 20.10 -7.16
CA GLN A 95 -1.61 19.36 -6.24
C GLN A 95 -3.07 19.69 -6.51
N ASN A 96 -3.98 18.84 -6.03
CA ASN A 96 -5.43 18.98 -6.18
C ASN A 96 -5.87 19.10 -7.65
N LEU A 97 -5.34 18.24 -8.51
CA LEU A 97 -5.73 18.24 -9.93
C LEU A 97 -7.18 17.78 -10.09
N PRO A 98 -7.96 18.37 -11.00
CA PRO A 98 -9.32 17.93 -11.23
C PRO A 98 -9.35 16.52 -11.87
N PRO A 99 -10.45 15.76 -11.73
CA PRO A 99 -10.61 14.46 -12.41
C PRO A 99 -10.38 14.50 -13.94
N SER A 100 -10.59 15.67 -14.56
CA SER A 100 -10.32 15.91 -15.99
C SER A 100 -8.84 15.85 -16.36
N ALA A 101 -7.92 15.89 -15.39
CA ALA A 101 -6.48 15.70 -15.60
C ALA A 101 -6.10 14.23 -15.84
N GLY A 102 -7.05 13.28 -15.74
CA GLY A 102 -6.85 11.87 -16.13
C GLY A 102 -6.15 10.99 -15.09
N LEU A 103 -5.74 11.53 -13.94
CA LEU A 103 -5.09 10.78 -12.87
C LEU A 103 -6.13 10.22 -11.90
N GLN A 104 -6.90 9.23 -12.36
CA GLN A 104 -7.92 8.55 -11.59
C GLN A 104 -7.69 7.05 -11.66
N PHE A 105 -7.79 6.36 -10.53
CA PHE A 105 -7.27 5.01 -10.36
C PHE A 105 -8.29 4.09 -9.72
N PHE A 106 -8.14 2.79 -9.96
CA PHE A 106 -8.86 1.75 -9.24
C PHE A 106 -8.00 0.48 -9.15
N GLY A 107 -8.29 -0.36 -8.15
CA GLY A 107 -7.60 -1.62 -7.95
C GLY A 107 -8.49 -2.81 -8.28
N LEU A 108 -7.91 -3.85 -8.87
CA LEU A 108 -8.54 -5.16 -9.02
C LEU A 108 -7.78 -6.19 -8.19
N VAL A 109 -8.52 -7.05 -7.49
CA VAL A 109 -7.97 -8.18 -6.75
C VAL A 109 -8.67 -9.44 -7.25
N ASP A 110 -7.90 -10.35 -7.81
CA ASP A 110 -8.36 -11.68 -8.21
C ASP A 110 -7.71 -12.72 -7.30
N ILE A 111 -8.49 -13.68 -6.82
CA ILE A 111 -7.97 -14.84 -6.06
C ILE A 111 -8.34 -16.09 -6.84
N ASP A 112 -7.32 -16.84 -7.29
CA ASP A 112 -7.54 -18.11 -7.96
C ASP A 112 -7.94 -19.18 -6.95
N GLY A 113 -9.05 -19.87 -7.17
CA GLY A 113 -9.58 -20.84 -6.21
C GLY A 113 -8.80 -22.16 -6.15
N ALA A 114 -7.98 -22.48 -7.15
CA ALA A 114 -7.23 -23.73 -7.21
C ALA A 114 -5.80 -23.56 -6.68
N THR A 115 -5.15 -22.44 -6.99
CA THR A 115 -3.78 -22.13 -6.53
C THR A 115 -3.76 -21.24 -5.29
N GLU A 116 -4.89 -20.63 -4.92
CA GLU A 116 -5.04 -19.64 -3.85
C GLU A 116 -4.17 -18.39 -4.06
N GLN A 117 -3.60 -18.20 -5.26
CA GLN A 117 -2.80 -17.03 -5.59
C GLN A 117 -3.69 -15.79 -5.65
N MET A 118 -3.22 -14.71 -5.02
CA MET A 118 -3.85 -13.40 -5.12
C MET A 118 -3.10 -12.55 -6.15
N THR A 119 -3.78 -12.14 -7.21
CA THR A 119 -3.25 -11.16 -8.18
C THR A 119 -3.88 -9.80 -7.92
N VAL A 120 -3.04 -8.80 -7.66
CA VAL A 120 -3.46 -7.41 -7.53
C VAL A 120 -3.00 -6.62 -8.75
N ARG A 121 -3.93 -5.84 -9.32
CA ARG A 121 -3.67 -4.95 -10.47
C ARG A 121 -4.08 -3.53 -10.11
N LEU A 122 -3.17 -2.59 -10.34
CA LEU A 122 -3.43 -1.16 -10.21
C LEU A 122 -3.73 -0.59 -11.59
N MET A 123 -4.89 0.04 -11.72
CA MET A 123 -5.46 0.47 -13.00
C MET A 123 -5.63 1.98 -13.03
N ASP A 124 -5.64 2.59 -14.21
CA ASP A 124 -6.23 3.92 -14.42
C ASP A 124 -7.61 3.85 -15.07
N ARG A 125 -8.34 4.96 -15.01
CA ARG A 125 -9.71 5.10 -15.54
C ARG A 125 -9.87 4.78 -17.03
N ASP A 126 -8.77 4.69 -17.78
CA ASP A 126 -8.77 4.35 -19.19
C ASP A 126 -8.51 2.83 -19.40
N ASP A 127 -8.69 2.03 -18.33
CA ASP A 127 -8.51 0.58 -18.25
C ASP A 127 -7.07 0.09 -18.51
N ASN A 128 -6.06 0.96 -18.35
CA ASN A 128 -4.67 0.53 -18.47
C ASN A 128 -4.20 -0.14 -17.19
N GLU A 129 -3.59 -1.32 -17.31
CA GLU A 129 -2.86 -1.96 -16.22
C GLU A 129 -1.53 -1.25 -16.01
N LEU A 130 -1.39 -0.59 -14.87
CA LEU A 130 -0.20 0.21 -14.53
C LEU A 130 0.85 -0.61 -13.77
N TYR A 131 0.37 -1.53 -12.94
CA TYR A 131 1.20 -2.37 -12.11
C TYR A 131 0.46 -3.66 -11.74
N LYS A 132 1.21 -4.76 -11.62
CA LYS A 132 0.68 -6.07 -11.31
C LYS A 132 1.62 -6.85 -10.40
N VAL A 133 1.05 -7.48 -9.38
CA VAL A 133 1.74 -8.41 -8.49
C VAL A 133 0.87 -9.65 -8.29
N THR A 134 1.48 -10.82 -8.38
CA THR A 134 0.87 -12.08 -7.93
C THR A 134 1.56 -12.53 -6.66
N LEU A 135 0.77 -12.78 -5.62
CA LEU A 135 1.22 -13.25 -4.32
C LEU A 135 0.87 -14.72 -4.17
N ASP A 136 1.88 -15.52 -3.85
CA ASP A 136 1.71 -16.92 -3.49
C ASP A 136 1.18 -17.03 -2.04
N PRO A 137 0.25 -17.95 -1.76
CA PRO A 137 -0.22 -18.20 -0.40
C PRO A 137 0.90 -18.82 0.44
N VAL A 138 1.01 -18.36 1.69
CA VAL A 138 1.75 -19.06 2.74
C VAL A 138 0.81 -20.05 3.38
N HIS A 139 1.10 -21.34 3.23
CA HIS A 139 0.41 -22.40 3.96
C HIS A 139 1.07 -22.59 5.33
N SER A 140 0.31 -22.35 6.39
CA SER A 140 0.73 -22.70 7.75
C SER A 140 0.83 -24.23 7.85
N ALA A 141 1.95 -24.73 8.38
CA ALA A 141 2.17 -26.16 8.63
C ALA A 141 1.33 -26.69 9.80
#